data_AF-A0AAC9PUW6-F1
#
_entry.id   AF-A0AAC9PUW6-F1
#
_cell.length_a   1.000
_cell.length_b   1.000
_cell.length_c   1.000
_cell.angle_alpha   90.00
_cell.angle_beta   90.00
_cell.angle_gamma   90.00
#
_symmetry.space_group_name_H-M   'P 1'
#
loop_
_entity.id
_entity.type
_entity.pdbx_description
1 polymer ?
#
loop_
_entity_poly.entity_id
_entity_poly.type
_entity_poly.pdbx_seq_one_letter_code
_entity_poly.pdbx_strand_id
1 'polypeptide(L)'
;MTALVDVYITVPAGGGTEAETLLLVEGVSIDTAELIADRSVWPVLTKKSECARCTEEPLTETEHYVTPVAISSTKATEYFAWMQLPPAGGKVPWSMVAHHIAPGEVTAFSSHLRRRVSVQPMP
;
A
#
# COMPACT_ATOMS: atom_id res chain seq x y z
N MET A 1 8.16 -17.16 -15.27
CA MET A 1 8.26 -16.37 -14.03
C MET A 1 7.62 -15.03 -14.32
N THR A 2 6.51 -14.69 -13.66
CA THR A 2 5.87 -13.38 -13.81
C THR A 2 6.83 -12.34 -13.24
N ALA A 3 7.15 -11.29 -14.00
CA ALA A 3 8.01 -10.23 -13.51
C ALA A 3 7.33 -9.56 -12.30
N LEU A 4 8.06 -9.44 -11.19
CA LEU A 4 7.60 -8.73 -10.01
C LEU A 4 7.99 -7.25 -10.11
N VAL A 5 7.11 -6.40 -9.59
CA VAL A 5 7.29 -4.95 -9.60
C VAL A 5 7.04 -4.37 -8.21
N ASP A 6 7.78 -3.32 -7.90
CA ASP A 6 7.52 -2.46 -6.76
C ASP A 6 6.65 -1.31 -7.23
N VAL A 7 5.64 -0.97 -6.42
CA VAL A 7 4.66 0.06 -6.72
C VAL A 7 4.89 1.24 -5.81
N TYR A 8 5.05 2.41 -6.40
CA TYR A 8 5.20 3.69 -5.73
C TYR A 8 4.01 4.58 -6.04
N ILE A 9 3.63 5.43 -5.09
CA ILE A 9 2.55 6.40 -5.24
C ILE A 9 3.06 7.81 -4.94
N THR A 10 2.67 8.76 -5.78
CA THR A 10 3.07 10.16 -5.64
C THR A 10 1.99 10.95 -4.90
N VAL A 11 2.23 11.28 -3.63
CA VAL A 11 1.27 11.95 -2.74
C VAL A 11 1.74 13.36 -2.38
N PRO A 12 0.83 14.30 -2.02
CA PRO A 12 1.22 15.61 -1.54
C PRO A 12 2.10 15.50 -0.28
N ALA A 13 3.22 16.23 -0.25
CA ALA A 13 4.00 16.37 0.97
C ALA A 13 3.20 17.21 1.99
N GLY A 14 3.29 16.86 3.28
CA GLY A 14 2.42 17.35 4.35
C GLY A 14 2.43 18.85 4.67
N GLY A 15 2.95 19.72 3.80
CA GLY A 15 3.03 21.17 4.04
C GLY A 15 3.14 22.09 2.81
N GLY A 16 2.91 21.64 1.58
CA GLY A 16 3.10 22.52 0.40
C GLY A 16 2.61 21.98 -0.95
N THR A 17 3.12 22.57 -2.03
CA THR A 17 2.87 22.17 -3.43
C THR A 17 3.76 21.03 -3.90
N GLU A 18 4.66 20.55 -3.05
CA GLU A 18 5.59 19.46 -3.37
C GLU A 18 4.89 18.11 -3.26
N ALA A 19 5.26 17.18 -4.12
CA ALA A 19 4.78 15.81 -4.09
C ALA A 19 5.94 14.86 -3.77
N GLU A 20 5.66 13.86 -2.95
CA GLU A 20 6.61 12.84 -2.55
C GLU A 20 6.21 11.50 -3.14
N THR A 21 7.18 10.76 -3.66
CA THR A 21 6.96 9.41 -4.19
C THR A 21 7.30 8.39 -3.11
N LEU A 22 6.29 7.70 -2.60
CA LEU A 22 6.39 6.75 -1.52
C LEU A 22 6.17 5.33 -2.03
N LEU A 23 6.93 4.37 -1.50
CA LEU A 23 6.73 2.96 -1.77
C LEU A 23 5.42 2.49 -1.11
N LEU A 24 4.53 1.94 -1.93
CA LEU A 24 3.23 1.41 -1.51
C LEU A 24 3.30 -0.11 -1.30
N VAL A 25 3.83 -0.86 -2.25
CA VAL A 25 3.93 -2.33 -2.15
C VAL A 25 5.18 -2.83 -2.89
N GLU A 26 5.90 -3.79 -2.30
CA GLU A 26 7.10 -4.41 -2.91
C GLU A 26 6.74 -5.78 -3.51
N GLY A 27 7.35 -6.12 -4.64
CA GLY A 27 7.39 -7.49 -5.15
C GLY A 27 6.04 -8.09 -5.57
N VAL A 28 5.12 -7.29 -6.13
CA VAL A 28 3.81 -7.77 -6.60
C VAL A 28 3.81 -8.10 -8.08
N SER A 29 2.82 -8.87 -8.54
CA SER A 29 2.62 -9.10 -9.98
C SER A 29 2.27 -7.81 -10.72
N ILE A 30 2.53 -7.77 -12.04
CA ILE A 30 2.10 -6.67 -12.90
C ILE A 30 0.59 -6.47 -12.81
N ASP A 31 -0.21 -7.54 -12.85
CA ASP A 31 -1.68 -7.46 -12.72
C ASP A 31 -2.11 -6.79 -11.41
N THR A 32 -1.41 -7.08 -10.30
CA THR A 32 -1.68 -6.43 -9.01
C THR A 32 -1.32 -4.95 -9.05
N ALA A 33 -0.20 -4.60 -9.71
CA ALA A 33 0.22 -3.21 -9.86
C ALA A 33 -0.73 -2.41 -10.75
N GLU A 34 -1.27 -3.01 -11.82
CA GLU A 34 -2.29 -2.41 -12.68
C GLU A 34 -3.60 -2.18 -11.91
N LEU A 35 -4.04 -3.17 -11.12
CA LEU A 35 -5.19 -3.02 -10.24
C LEU A 35 -4.99 -1.86 -9.25
N ILE A 36 -3.80 -1.77 -8.65
CA ILE A 36 -3.47 -0.68 -7.74
C ILE A 36 -3.54 0.67 -8.47
N ALA A 37 -2.98 0.75 -9.67
CA ALA A 37 -3.03 1.97 -10.48
C ALA A 37 -4.46 2.38 -10.84
N ASP A 38 -5.34 1.43 -11.18
CA ASP A 38 -6.74 1.69 -11.54
C ASP A 38 -7.56 2.29 -10.38
N ARG A 39 -7.35 1.79 -9.16
CA ARG A 39 -8.08 2.28 -7.97
C ARG A 39 -7.44 3.50 -7.31
N SER A 40 -6.20 3.84 -7.68
CA SER A 40 -5.45 4.90 -7.01
C SER A 40 -5.96 6.28 -7.39
N VAL A 41 -6.11 7.13 -6.39
CA VAL A 41 -6.49 8.55 -6.56
C VAL A 41 -5.29 9.37 -7.07
N TRP A 42 -4.08 8.91 -6.74
CA TRP A 42 -2.83 9.59 -7.08
C TRP A 42 -2.02 8.82 -8.13
N PRO A 43 -1.09 9.50 -8.84
CA PRO A 43 -0.23 8.85 -9.81
C PRO A 43 0.56 7.68 -9.20
N VAL A 44 0.54 6.55 -9.92
CA VAL A 44 1.26 5.32 -9.55
C VAL A 44 2.42 5.10 -10.52
N LEU A 45 3.57 4.73 -9.95
CA LEU A 45 4.78 4.40 -10.68
C LEU A 45 5.18 2.96 -10.35
N THR A 46 5.48 2.16 -11.37
CA THR A 46 5.99 0.80 -11.19
C THR A 46 7.45 0.74 -11.55
N LYS A 47 8.23 0.01 -10.75
CA LYS A 47 9.63 -0.31 -11.05
C LYS A 47 9.82 -1.81 -10.99
N LYS A 48 10.71 -2.35 -11.83
CA LYS A 48 11.08 -3.77 -11.71
C LYS A 48 11.61 -4.02 -10.30
N SER A 49 11.05 -5.01 -9.62
CA SER A 49 11.50 -5.38 -8.29
C SER A 49 12.88 -6.01 -8.41
N GLU A 50 13.87 -5.41 -7.78
CA GLU A 50 15.19 -6.00 -7.62
C GLU A 50 15.05 -7.10 -6.57
N CYS A 51 14.65 -8.30 -6.99
CA CYS A 51 14.31 -9.37 -6.06
C CYS A 51 15.52 -9.80 -5.20
N ALA A 52 15.74 -9.14 -4.06
CA ALA A 52 16.67 -9.58 -3.02
C ALA A 52 16.03 -10.60 -2.06
N ARG A 53 14.72 -10.85 -2.17
CA ARG A 53 13.98 -11.83 -1.34
C ARG A 53 13.43 -13.02 -2.14
N CYS A 54 13.94 -13.25 -3.35
CA CYS A 54 13.71 -14.52 -4.07
C CYS A 54 14.58 -15.66 -3.52
N THR A 55 15.47 -15.38 -2.56
CA THR A 55 16.19 -16.41 -1.81
C THR A 55 15.43 -16.66 -0.52
N GLU A 56 14.87 -17.86 -0.40
CA GLU A 56 14.33 -18.40 0.84
C GLU A 56 15.41 -18.40 1.92
N GLU A 57 15.45 -17.39 2.77
CA GLU A 57 15.97 -17.55 4.13
C GLU A 57 14.80 -17.33 5.10
N PRO A 58 14.46 -18.31 5.94
CA PRO A 58 13.43 -18.12 6.95
C PRO A 58 13.91 -17.01 7.88
N LEU A 59 13.19 -15.89 7.88
CA LEU A 59 13.40 -14.83 8.87
C LEU A 59 13.26 -15.47 10.25
N THR A 60 14.35 -15.52 11.01
CA THR A 60 14.34 -15.89 12.42
C THR A 60 13.43 -14.91 13.15
N GLU A 61 12.23 -15.40 13.46
CA GLU A 61 11.09 -14.64 13.92
C GLU A 61 11.34 -14.11 15.35
N THR A 62 11.90 -12.91 15.45
CA THR A 62 11.78 -12.08 16.67
C THR A 62 11.47 -10.61 16.35
N GLU A 63 11.05 -10.33 15.12
CA GLU A 63 10.37 -9.08 14.81
C GLU A 63 8.89 -9.30 15.04
N HIS A 64 8.33 -8.56 15.99
CA HIS A 64 6.90 -8.54 16.31
C HIS A 64 6.06 -8.54 15.03
N TYR A 65 5.51 -9.71 14.69
CA TYR A 65 4.40 -9.87 13.76
C TYR A 65 3.25 -9.05 14.36
N VAL A 66 3.15 -7.79 13.96
CA VAL A 66 1.94 -7.02 14.19
C VAL A 66 0.92 -7.73 13.34
N THR A 67 0.02 -8.45 14.00
CA THR A 67 -1.11 -9.13 13.37
C THR A 67 -1.68 -8.19 12.32
N PRO A 68 -1.78 -8.61 11.03
CA PRO A 68 -2.41 -7.78 10.03
C PRO A 68 -3.73 -7.32 10.63
N VAL A 69 -3.95 -6.01 10.68
CA VAL A 69 -5.18 -5.43 11.24
C VAL A 69 -6.30 -6.21 10.58
N ALA A 70 -7.04 -6.97 11.39
CA ALA A 70 -8.17 -7.74 10.91
C ALA A 70 -9.09 -6.72 10.25
N ILE A 71 -9.10 -6.70 8.92
CA ILE A 71 -10.05 -5.91 8.16
C ILE A 71 -11.38 -6.34 8.76
N SER A 72 -12.13 -5.38 9.30
CA SER A 72 -13.50 -5.59 9.77
C SER A 72 -14.37 -5.90 8.54
N SER A 73 -14.09 -7.05 7.93
CA SER A 73 -14.85 -7.71 6.91
C SER A 73 -15.98 -8.35 7.67
N THR A 74 -17.21 -7.94 7.41
CA THR A 74 -18.13 -8.92 6.84
C THR A 74 -19.32 -8.29 6.12
N LYS A 75 -19.36 -6.97 5.90
CA LYS A 75 -20.54 -6.33 5.27
C LYS A 75 -20.28 -5.18 4.28
N ALA A 76 -19.06 -4.68 4.16
CA ALA A 76 -18.79 -3.58 3.23
C ALA A 76 -18.67 -4.08 1.79
N THR A 77 -19.31 -3.38 0.86
CA THR A 77 -19.22 -3.66 -0.59
C THR A 77 -17.98 -3.02 -1.21
N GLU A 78 -17.43 -1.98 -0.57
CA GLU A 78 -16.27 -1.23 -1.04
C GLU A 78 -15.43 -0.75 0.15
N TYR A 79 -14.16 -0.45 -0.13
CA TYR A 79 -13.18 0.02 0.84
C TYR A 79 -12.40 1.23 0.32
N PHE A 80 -11.90 2.03 1.25
CA PHE A 80 -10.90 3.06 1.03
C PHE A 80 -9.54 2.59 1.54
N ALA A 81 -8.46 2.97 0.85
CA ALA A 81 -7.12 2.88 1.37
C ALA A 81 -6.57 4.27 1.70
N TRP A 82 -6.05 4.41 2.91
CA TRP A 82 -5.42 5.62 3.42
C TRP A 82 -3.95 5.36 3.69
N MET A 83 -3.08 6.29 3.30
CA MET A 83 -1.65 6.25 3.60
C MET A 83 -1.29 7.32 4.62
N GLN A 84 -0.52 6.91 5.62
CA GLN A 84 0.14 7.75 6.58
C GLN A 84 1.36 8.43 5.91
N LEU A 85 1.30 9.74 5.79
CA LEU A 85 2.39 10.54 5.22
C LEU A 85 3.48 10.80 6.26
N PRO A 86 4.71 11.15 5.85
CA PRO A 86 5.74 11.59 6.79
C PRO A 86 5.24 12.75 7.68
N PRO A 87 5.65 12.78 8.95
CA PRO A 87 5.23 13.85 9.86
C PRO A 87 5.72 15.21 9.35
N ALA A 88 4.79 16.15 9.23
CA ALA A 88 5.06 17.55 8.92
C ALA A 88 4.63 18.40 10.11
N GLY A 89 5.58 19.09 10.75
CA GLY A 89 5.28 19.95 11.90
C GLY A 89 4.68 19.22 13.11
N GLY A 90 5.06 17.97 13.35
CA GLY A 90 4.62 17.18 14.53
C GLY A 90 3.22 16.56 14.41
N LYS A 91 2.53 16.74 13.28
CA LYS A 91 1.31 15.98 12.95
C LYS A 91 1.62 14.96 11.86
N VAL A 92 0.99 13.80 11.94
CA VAL A 92 1.10 12.79 10.90
C VAL A 92 -0.17 12.83 10.05
N PRO A 93 -0.16 13.43 8.85
CA PRO A 93 -1.34 13.49 8.02
C PRO A 93 -1.62 12.12 7.39
N TRP A 94 -2.91 11.81 7.26
CA TRP A 94 -3.38 10.68 6.45
C TRP A 94 -3.93 11.23 5.14
N SER A 95 -3.57 10.59 4.03
CA SER A 95 -4.09 10.92 2.70
C SER A 95 -4.77 9.70 2.09
N MET A 96 -5.91 9.90 1.44
CA MET A 96 -6.59 8.84 0.70
C MET A 96 -5.75 8.52 -0.53
N VAL A 97 -5.45 7.24 -0.72
CA VAL A 97 -4.63 6.75 -1.83
C VAL A 97 -5.40 5.93 -2.84
N ALA A 98 -6.48 5.25 -2.42
CA ALA A 98 -7.38 4.53 -3.32
C ALA A 98 -8.80 4.46 -2.76
N HIS A 99 -9.78 4.31 -3.65
CA HIS A 99 -11.20 4.21 -3.33
C HIS A 99 -11.93 3.19 -4.22
N HIS A 100 -13.16 2.82 -3.86
CA HIS A 100 -13.94 1.77 -4.52
C HIS A 100 -13.20 0.42 -4.63
N ILE A 101 -12.42 0.08 -3.59
CA ILE A 101 -11.69 -1.19 -3.55
C ILE A 101 -12.67 -2.30 -3.21
N ALA A 102 -12.81 -3.30 -4.08
CA ALA A 102 -13.69 -4.43 -3.80
C ALA A 102 -13.10 -5.31 -2.66
N PRO A 103 -13.92 -6.07 -1.91
CA PRO A 103 -13.44 -6.92 -0.81
C PRO A 103 -12.33 -7.90 -1.23
N GLY A 104 -12.40 -8.43 -2.45
CA GLY A 104 -11.37 -9.34 -3.00
C GLY A 104 -10.07 -8.65 -3.41
N GLU A 105 -10.08 -7.32 -3.55
CA GLU A 105 -8.93 -6.49 -3.96
C GLU A 105 -8.14 -5.94 -2.75
N VAL A 106 -8.71 -6.03 -1.54
CA VAL A 106 -8.11 -5.46 -0.32
C VAL A 106 -6.72 -6.01 -0.03
N THR A 107 -6.44 -7.26 -0.40
CA THR A 107 -5.11 -7.87 -0.21
C THR A 107 -4.03 -7.15 -1.01
N ALA A 108 -4.34 -6.61 -2.19
CA ALA A 108 -3.42 -5.80 -2.98
C ALA A 108 -2.98 -4.52 -2.24
N PHE A 109 -3.87 -3.97 -1.41
CA PHE A 109 -3.63 -2.73 -0.65
C PHE A 109 -3.19 -2.96 0.81
N SER A 110 -3.06 -4.22 1.25
CA SER A 110 -2.74 -4.54 2.66
C SER A 110 -1.56 -5.49 2.86
N SER A 111 -1.17 -6.27 1.84
CA SER A 111 -0.33 -7.47 2.05
C SER A 111 1.19 -7.28 2.15
N HIS A 112 1.80 -6.14 1.84
CA HIS A 112 3.28 -6.01 1.93
C HIS A 112 3.76 -4.68 2.51
N LEU A 113 2.96 -4.12 3.43
CA LEU A 113 3.14 -2.75 3.87
C LEU A 113 4.00 -2.65 5.12
N ARG A 114 5.11 -1.90 4.99
CA ARG A 114 5.78 -1.29 6.13
C ARG A 114 4.84 -0.25 6.78
N ARG A 115 3.93 -0.70 7.66
CA ARG A 115 3.22 0.04 8.73
C ARG A 115 2.49 1.36 8.38
N ARG A 116 2.32 1.75 7.11
CA ARG A 116 1.81 3.10 6.73
C ARG A 116 0.46 3.13 6.00
N VAL A 117 -0.22 2.01 5.76
CA VAL A 117 -1.51 2.02 5.05
C VAL A 117 -2.61 1.40 5.91
N SER A 118 -3.79 2.03 5.88
CA SER A 118 -5.00 1.59 6.56
C SER A 118 -6.11 1.44 5.53
N VAL A 119 -6.71 0.24 5.45
CA VAL A 119 -7.88 -0.02 4.61
C VAL A 119 -9.13 0.00 5.49
N GLN A 120 -10.11 0.81 5.12
CA GLN A 120 -11.34 1.04 5.89
C GLN A 120 -12.58 0.82 5.02
N PRO A 121 -13.69 0.30 5.56
CA PRO A 121 -14.92 0.17 4.79
C PRO A 121 -15.44 1.54 4.38
N MET A 122 -15.96 1.64 3.15
CA MET A 122 -16.68 2.81 2.67
C MET A 122 -18.06 2.87 3.38
N PRO A 123 -18.48 4.04 3.92
CA PRO A 123 -19.75 4.19 4.61
C PRO A 123 -20.95 4.18 3.66
#